data_AF-A0A8D8D8D6-F1
#
_entry.id   AF-A0A8D8D8D6-F1
#
_cell.length_a   1.000
_cell.length_b   1.000
_cell.length_c   1.000
_cell.angle_alpha   90.00
_cell.angle_beta   90.00
_cell.angle_gamma   90.00
#
_symmetry.space_group_name_H-M   'P 1'
#
loop_
_entity.id
_entity.type
_entity.pdbx_description
1 polymer ?
#
loop_
_entity_poly.entity_id
_entity_poly.type
_entity_poly.pdbx_seq_one_letter_code
_entity_poly.pdbx_strand_id
1 'polypeptide(L)'
;YLVKVWNQALKGQRLMPTVRYLEQYATNSVKRFAWSDSTPVIIEAFQAVTANRLRLANEHIQQRVKAGRTPQEATNETGLELVRLAEIHCRGFILQSAYAAIEQACQTASQPLGEVLREICRLVVYDEALRITGD
;
A
#
# COMPACT_ATOMS: atom_id res chain seq x y z
N TYR A 1 0.06 3.41 -13.62
CA TYR A 1 -1.30 3.07 -13.13
C TYR A 1 -1.62 3.75 -11.81
N LEU A 2 -0.82 3.60 -10.75
CA LEU A 2 -1.07 4.18 -9.41
C LEU A 2 -1.34 5.70 -9.41
N VAL A 3 -0.54 6.48 -10.14
CA VAL A 3 -0.76 7.94 -10.31
C VAL A 3 -2.12 8.25 -10.94
N LYS A 4 -2.58 7.43 -11.90
CA LYS A 4 -3.90 7.60 -12.53
C LYS A 4 -5.01 7.38 -11.51
N VAL A 5 -4.97 6.27 -10.77
CA VAL A 5 -6.01 5.95 -9.78
C VAL A 5 -6.00 6.91 -8.59
N TRP A 6 -4.84 7.45 -8.22
CA TRP A 6 -4.75 8.53 -7.23
C TRP A 6 -5.54 9.77 -7.66
N ASN A 7 -5.34 10.20 -8.91
CA ASN A 7 -6.08 11.34 -9.47
C ASN A 7 -7.59 11.06 -9.60
N GLN A 8 -7.99 9.79 -9.78
CA GLN A 8 -9.40 9.39 -9.72
C GLN A 8 -9.94 9.48 -8.28
N ALA A 9 -9.17 9.03 -7.29
CA ALA A 9 -9.50 9.11 -5.88
C ALA A 9 -9.69 10.57 -5.42
N LEU A 10 -8.79 11.47 -5.82
CA LEU A 10 -8.88 12.91 -5.54
C LEU A 10 -10.15 13.56 -6.13
N LYS A 11 -10.72 12.98 -7.19
CA LYS A 11 -11.98 13.40 -7.80
C LYS A 11 -13.21 12.73 -7.18
N GLY A 12 -13.04 11.95 -6.11
CA GLY A 12 -14.12 11.21 -5.46
C GLY A 12 -14.65 10.03 -6.28
N GLN A 13 -13.89 9.54 -7.27
CA GLN A 13 -14.30 8.40 -8.07
C GLN A 13 -14.06 7.10 -7.30
N ARG A 14 -15.03 6.17 -7.39
CA ARG A 14 -14.90 4.85 -6.80
C ARG A 14 -13.84 4.03 -7.52
N LEU A 15 -12.93 3.47 -6.75
CA LEU A 15 -11.80 2.70 -7.20
C LEU A 15 -12.06 1.19 -7.18
N MET A 16 -11.24 0.46 -7.96
CA MET A 16 -11.23 -0.99 -8.00
C MET A 16 -10.80 -1.58 -6.65
N PRO A 17 -11.27 -2.79 -6.28
CA PRO A 17 -11.03 -3.38 -4.95
C PRO A 17 -9.57 -3.35 -4.49
N THR A 18 -8.62 -3.64 -5.40
CA THR A 18 -7.19 -3.74 -5.10
C THR A 18 -6.53 -2.42 -4.71
N VAL A 19 -7.13 -1.29 -5.08
CA VAL A 19 -6.61 0.06 -4.78
C VAL A 19 -7.63 0.93 -4.04
N ARG A 20 -8.75 0.34 -3.59
CA ARG A 20 -9.83 1.04 -2.90
C ARG A 20 -9.38 1.72 -1.62
N TYR A 21 -8.39 1.15 -0.93
CA TYR A 21 -7.83 1.75 0.27
C TYR A 21 -7.36 3.19 0.05
N LEU A 22 -6.93 3.56 -1.17
CA LEU A 22 -6.50 4.92 -1.50
C LEU A 22 -7.60 5.98 -1.34
N GLU A 23 -8.88 5.61 -1.44
CA GLU A 23 -10.00 6.54 -1.25
C GLU A 23 -9.98 7.18 0.14
N GLN A 24 -9.61 6.40 1.16
CA GLN A 24 -9.55 6.85 2.55
C GLN A 24 -8.46 7.89 2.77
N TYR A 25 -7.33 7.76 2.07
CA TYR A 25 -6.16 8.63 2.17
C TYR A 25 -6.19 9.83 1.22
N ALA A 26 -7.00 9.78 0.15
CA ALA A 26 -7.19 10.90 -0.77
C ALA A 26 -8.07 12.00 -0.14
N THR A 27 -8.98 11.63 0.75
CA THR A 27 -9.95 12.53 1.38
C THR A 27 -9.57 12.96 2.80
N ASN A 28 -8.79 12.14 3.52
CA ASN A 28 -8.38 12.41 4.89
C ASN A 28 -6.86 12.53 4.97
N SER A 29 -6.37 13.41 5.85
CA SER A 29 -4.97 13.35 6.30
C SER A 29 -4.69 11.96 6.87
N VAL A 30 -3.51 11.39 6.58
CA VAL A 30 -3.08 10.06 7.06
C VAL A 30 -3.44 9.92 8.54
N LYS A 31 -4.45 9.11 8.84
CA LYS A 31 -4.84 8.85 10.22
C LYS A 31 -3.67 8.17 10.90
N ARG A 32 -3.30 8.65 12.08
CA ARG A 32 -2.56 7.83 13.05
C ARG A 32 -3.51 6.69 13.45
N PHE A 33 -3.33 5.52 12.84
CA PHE A 33 -4.02 4.32 13.30
C PHE A 33 -3.36 3.83 14.59
N ALA A 34 -4.14 3.19 15.47
CA ALA A 34 -3.60 2.64 16.70
C ALA A 34 -2.65 1.49 16.34
N TRP A 35 -1.35 1.71 16.51
CA TRP A 35 -0.34 0.71 16.18
C TRP A 35 -0.57 -0.54 17.04
N SER A 36 -0.61 -1.69 16.38
CA SER A 36 -0.50 -3.00 17.00
C SER A 36 0.36 -3.88 16.10
N ASP A 37 0.90 -4.93 16.68
CA ASP A 37 1.77 -5.87 16.00
C ASP A 37 0.96 -7.00 15.31
N SER A 38 -0.35 -6.81 15.19
CA SER A 38 -1.22 -7.74 14.47
C SER A 38 -1.02 -7.63 12.95
N THR A 39 -1.11 -8.78 12.26
CA THR A 39 -1.01 -8.86 10.80
C THR A 39 -1.89 -7.85 10.05
N PRO A 40 -3.18 -7.66 10.39
CA PRO A 40 -4.02 -6.67 9.72
C PRO A 40 -3.51 -5.24 9.85
N VAL A 41 -2.98 -4.86 11.02
CA VAL A 41 -2.48 -3.50 11.26
C VAL A 41 -1.17 -3.25 10.52
N ILE A 42 -0.29 -4.26 10.43
CA ILE A 42 0.91 -4.15 9.60
C ILE A 42 0.54 -3.99 8.12
N ILE A 43 -0.44 -4.75 7.61
CA ILE A 43 -0.91 -4.62 6.23
C ILE A 43 -1.53 -3.23 5.97
N GLU A 44 -2.29 -2.70 6.93
CA GLU A 44 -2.80 -1.32 6.87
C GLU A 44 -1.65 -0.30 6.84
N ALA A 45 -0.55 -0.55 7.57
CA ALA A 45 0.65 0.28 7.51
C ALA A 45 1.25 0.33 6.09
N PHE A 46 1.35 -0.81 5.39
CA PHE A 46 1.78 -0.85 3.98
C PHE A 46 0.88 0.02 3.09
N GLN A 47 -0.44 -0.03 3.31
CA GLN A 47 -1.41 0.79 2.58
C GLN A 47 -1.22 2.28 2.86
N ALA A 48 -1.01 2.66 4.13
CA ALA A 48 -0.74 4.03 4.55
C ALA A 48 0.55 4.60 3.93
N VAL A 49 1.65 3.83 3.99
CA VAL A 49 2.94 4.20 3.39
C VAL A 49 2.79 4.35 1.87
N THR A 50 2.12 3.40 1.22
CA THR A 50 1.85 3.46 -0.22
C THR A 50 1.08 4.74 -0.59
N ALA A 51 0.01 5.05 0.15
CA ALA A 51 -0.79 6.24 -0.11
C ALA A 51 0.00 7.54 0.11
N ASN A 52 0.80 7.63 1.17
CA ASN A 52 1.62 8.81 1.45
C ASN A 52 2.71 9.02 0.38
N ARG A 53 3.39 7.95 -0.04
CA ARG A 53 4.39 8.01 -1.12
C ARG A 53 3.77 8.37 -2.46
N LEU A 54 2.58 7.85 -2.74
CA LEU A 54 1.84 8.20 -3.95
C LEU A 54 1.43 9.68 -3.96
N ARG A 55 1.01 10.22 -2.83
CA ARG A 55 0.76 11.66 -2.66
C ARG A 55 2.01 12.48 -2.95
N LEU A 56 3.14 12.15 -2.33
CA LEU A 56 4.42 12.86 -2.51
C LEU A 56 4.91 12.78 -3.97
N ALA A 57 4.91 11.59 -4.57
CA ALA A 57 5.29 11.42 -5.96
C ALA A 57 4.39 12.23 -6.90
N ASN A 58 3.09 12.28 -6.64
CA ASN A 58 2.16 13.12 -7.40
C ASN A 58 2.46 14.62 -7.21
N GLU A 59 2.76 15.06 -5.98
CA GLU A 59 3.18 16.44 -5.69
C GLU A 59 4.46 16.82 -6.45
N HIS A 60 5.47 15.96 -6.45
CA HIS A 60 6.71 16.21 -7.18
C HIS A 60 6.49 16.25 -8.70
N ILE A 61 5.63 15.39 -9.26
CA ILE A 61 5.23 15.47 -10.67
C ILE A 61 4.59 16.84 -10.95
N GLN A 62 3.65 17.29 -10.12
CA GLN A 62 3.00 18.59 -10.31
C GLN A 62 3.98 19.76 -10.18
N GLN A 63 4.94 19.70 -9.24
CA GLN A 63 5.97 20.72 -9.09
C GLN A 63 6.86 20.81 -10.34
N ARG A 64 7.30 19.68 -10.89
CA ARG A 64 8.09 19.63 -12.12
C ARG A 64 7.33 20.18 -13.33
N VAL A 65 6.04 19.84 -13.45
CA VAL A 65 5.17 20.42 -14.50
C VAL A 65 5.05 21.93 -14.35
N LYS A 66 4.83 22.43 -13.12
CA LYS A 66 4.80 23.89 -12.85
C LYS A 66 6.13 24.59 -13.16
N ALA A 67 7.24 23.88 -13.05
CA ALA A 67 8.58 24.36 -13.41
C ALA A 67 8.87 24.32 -14.92
N GLY A 68 7.88 23.98 -15.76
CA GLY A 68 7.99 24.01 -17.23
C GLY A 68 8.33 22.68 -17.88
N ARG A 69 8.43 21.57 -17.11
CA ARG A 69 8.58 20.23 -17.69
C ARG A 69 7.28 19.76 -18.32
N THR A 70 7.39 18.98 -19.40
CA THR A 70 6.25 18.23 -19.91
C THR A 70 5.80 17.16 -18.89
N PRO A 71 4.53 16.73 -18.91
CA PRO A 71 4.06 15.65 -18.03
C PRO A 71 4.89 14.36 -18.13
N GLN A 72 5.40 14.05 -19.32
CA GLN A 72 6.25 12.89 -19.59
C GLN A 72 7.62 13.04 -18.93
N GLU A 73 8.27 14.19 -19.08
CA GLU A 73 9.55 14.48 -18.42
C GLU A 73 9.40 14.47 -16.90
N ALA A 74 8.37 15.16 -16.37
CA ALA A 74 8.10 15.19 -14.94
C ALA A 74 7.89 13.77 -14.37
N THR A 75 7.17 12.92 -15.09
CA THR A 75 6.97 11.51 -14.70
C THR A 75 8.30 10.73 -14.74
N ASN A 76 9.10 10.92 -15.78
CA ASN A 76 10.40 10.25 -15.93
C ASN A 76 11.39 10.67 -14.82
N GLU A 77 11.45 11.96 -14.49
CA GLU A 77 12.24 12.50 -13.39
C GLU A 77 11.77 12.02 -12.01
N THR A 78 10.51 11.58 -11.89
CA THR A 78 9.94 10.95 -10.68
C THR A 78 10.08 9.42 -10.69
N GLY A 79 10.75 8.85 -11.71
CA GLY A 79 10.74 7.41 -11.99
C GLY A 79 11.20 6.55 -10.82
N LEU A 80 12.27 6.94 -10.12
CA LEU A 80 12.78 6.18 -8.98
C LEU A 80 11.77 6.09 -7.82
N GLU A 81 11.07 7.20 -7.53
CA GLU A 81 10.03 7.24 -6.50
C GLU A 81 8.85 6.35 -6.89
N LEU A 82 8.46 6.38 -8.16
CA LEU A 82 7.36 5.56 -8.70
C LEU A 82 7.68 4.06 -8.67
N VAL A 83 8.93 3.67 -8.91
CA VAL A 83 9.37 2.26 -8.81
C VAL A 83 9.29 1.78 -7.37
N ARG A 84 9.83 2.54 -6.40
CA ARG A 84 9.75 2.18 -4.98
C ARG A 84 8.30 2.11 -4.49
N LEU A 85 7.48 3.06 -4.91
CA LEU A 85 6.05 3.06 -4.62
C LEU A 85 5.36 1.79 -5.15
N ALA A 86 5.66 1.40 -6.39
CA ALA A 86 5.09 0.20 -7.00
C ALA A 86 5.50 -1.06 -6.22
N GLU A 87 6.75 -1.13 -5.77
CA GLU A 87 7.25 -2.24 -4.96
C GLU A 87 6.48 -2.38 -3.63
N ILE A 88 6.33 -1.28 -2.88
CA ILE A 88 5.61 -1.29 -1.59
C ILE A 88 4.14 -1.68 -1.81
N HIS A 89 3.50 -1.13 -2.85
CA HIS A 89 2.13 -1.48 -3.20
C HIS A 89 1.97 -2.97 -3.48
N CYS A 90 2.85 -3.54 -4.30
CA CYS A 90 2.82 -4.96 -4.66
C CYS A 90 3.09 -5.86 -3.45
N ARG A 91 4.06 -5.52 -2.60
CA ARG A 91 4.33 -6.25 -1.35
C ARG A 91 3.10 -6.25 -0.44
N GLY A 92 2.52 -5.08 -0.18
CA GLY A 92 1.29 -4.95 0.62
C GLY A 92 0.12 -5.76 0.04
N PHE A 93 -0.03 -5.76 -1.29
CA PHE A 93 -1.06 -6.56 -1.97
C PHE A 93 -0.86 -8.07 -1.80
N ILE A 94 0.39 -8.56 -1.90
CA ILE A 94 0.73 -9.97 -1.69
C ILE A 94 0.42 -10.37 -0.24
N LEU A 95 0.84 -9.56 0.74
CA LEU A 95 0.59 -9.82 2.16
C LEU A 95 -0.92 -9.85 2.46
N GLN A 96 -1.69 -8.90 1.92
CA GLN A 96 -3.15 -8.87 2.07
C GLN A 96 -3.81 -10.12 1.47
N SER A 97 -3.36 -10.55 0.31
CA SER A 97 -3.89 -11.73 -0.39
C SER A 97 -3.54 -13.02 0.36
N ALA A 98 -2.30 -13.13 0.84
CA ALA A 98 -1.83 -14.26 1.64
C ALA A 98 -2.59 -14.37 2.95
N TYR A 99 -2.76 -13.27 3.68
CA TYR A 99 -3.55 -13.22 4.91
C TYR A 99 -5.00 -13.68 4.67
N ALA A 100 -5.66 -13.16 3.63
CA ALA A 100 -7.02 -13.56 3.30
C ALA A 100 -7.13 -15.05 2.93
N ALA A 101 -6.19 -15.56 2.15
CA ALA A 101 -6.15 -16.98 1.78
C ALA A 101 -5.91 -17.89 2.98
N ILE A 102 -5.03 -17.49 3.91
CA ILE A 102 -4.73 -18.23 5.13
C ILE A 102 -5.93 -18.23 6.06
N GLU A 103 -6.57 -17.08 6.30
CA GLU A 103 -7.78 -17.03 7.11
C GLU A 103 -8.91 -17.88 6.51
N GLN A 104 -9.04 -17.90 5.18
CA GLN A 104 -10.00 -18.76 4.51
C GLN A 104 -9.68 -20.26 4.70
N ALA A 105 -8.40 -20.65 4.57
CA ALA A 105 -7.97 -22.03 4.79
C ALA A 105 -8.15 -22.47 6.26
N CYS A 106 -7.98 -21.55 7.21
CA CYS A 106 -8.18 -21.82 8.64
C CYS A 106 -9.64 -22.12 9.02
N GLN A 107 -10.62 -21.81 8.16
CA GLN A 107 -12.03 -22.14 8.41
C GLN A 107 -12.31 -23.65 8.36
N THR A 108 -11.51 -24.41 7.61
CA THR A 108 -11.68 -25.87 7.44
C THR A 108 -10.52 -26.68 8.00
N ALA A 109 -9.42 -26.03 8.38
CA ALA A 109 -8.27 -26.67 9.01
C ALA A 109 -8.55 -27.11 10.45
N SER A 110 -7.78 -28.08 10.95
CA SER A 110 -7.74 -28.37 12.39
C SER A 110 -7.16 -27.17 13.14
N GLN A 111 -7.56 -26.99 14.41
CA GLN A 111 -7.06 -25.89 15.22
C GLN A 111 -5.52 -25.79 15.25
N PRO A 112 -4.74 -26.87 15.49
CA PRO A 112 -3.28 -26.77 15.50
C PRO A 112 -2.69 -26.36 14.14
N LEU A 113 -3.27 -26.83 13.03
CA LEU A 113 -2.83 -26.42 11.70
C LEU A 113 -3.13 -24.94 11.43
N GLY A 114 -4.32 -24.48 11.84
CA GLY A 114 -4.70 -23.07 11.72
C GLY A 114 -3.79 -22.13 12.52
N GLU A 115 -3.38 -22.54 13.72
CA GLU A 115 -2.41 -21.81 14.54
C GLU A 115 -1.06 -21.67 13.83
N VAL A 116 -0.52 -22.77 13.28
CA VAL A 116 0.76 -22.75 12.54
C VAL A 116 0.68 -21.90 11.27
N LEU A 117 -0.40 -21.98 10.51
CA LEU A 117 -0.57 -21.18 9.29
C LEU A 117 -0.61 -19.68 9.59
N ARG A 118 -1.30 -19.29 10.66
CA ARG A 118 -1.34 -17.89 11.12
C ARG A 118 0.03 -17.40 11.60
N GLU A 119 0.78 -18.25 12.30
CA GLU A 119 2.13 -17.90 12.76
C GLU A 119 3.11 -17.71 11.59
N ILE A 120 3.04 -18.58 10.56
CA ILE A 120 3.83 -18.41 9.32
C ILE A 120 3.43 -17.09 8.62
N CYS A 121 2.13 -16.80 8.53
CA CYS A 121 1.64 -15.54 7.95
C CYS A 121 2.22 -14.34 8.70
N ARG A 122 2.13 -14.37 10.03
CA ARG A 122 2.65 -13.32 10.91
C ARG A 122 4.15 -13.13 10.68
N LEU A 123 4.93 -14.20 10.69
CA LEU A 123 6.38 -14.13 10.46
C LEU A 123 6.74 -13.44 9.13
N VAL A 124 6.07 -13.82 8.04
CA VAL A 124 6.31 -13.23 6.71
C VAL A 124 5.93 -11.74 6.67
N VAL A 125 4.82 -11.37 7.29
CA VAL A 125 4.34 -9.98 7.36
C VAL A 125 5.30 -9.11 8.17
N TYR A 126 5.83 -9.63 9.27
CA TYR A 126 6.83 -8.92 10.07
C TYR A 126 8.17 -8.78 9.34
N ASP A 127 8.67 -9.84 8.71
CA ASP A 127 9.92 -9.77 7.92
C ASP A 127 9.80 -8.70 6.84
N GLU A 128 8.65 -8.60 6.17
CA GLU A 128 8.43 -7.55 5.19
C GLU A 128 8.35 -6.15 5.79
N ALA A 129 7.67 -5.98 6.92
CA ALA A 129 7.62 -4.69 7.61
C ALA A 129 9.02 -4.21 8.00
N LEU A 130 9.90 -5.13 8.44
CA LEU A 130 11.28 -4.81 8.76
C LEU A 130 12.08 -4.36 7.52
N ARG A 131 11.83 -4.94 6.35
CA ARG A 131 12.52 -4.56 5.10
C ARG A 131 12.18 -3.16 4.60
N ILE A 132 10.99 -2.65 4.91
CA ILE A 132 10.55 -1.30 4.53
C ILE A 132 10.72 -0.29 5.67
N THR A 133 11.44 -0.64 6.75
CA THR A 133 11.68 0.28 7.87
C THR A 133 12.51 1.47 7.39
N GLY A 134 12.00 2.69 7.61
CA GLY A 134 12.62 3.94 7.16
C GLY A 134 11.89 4.64 6.01
N ASP A 135 10.87 3.99 5.43
CA ASP A 135 9.89 4.61 4.52
C ASP A 135 8.76 5.35 5.26
#